data_AF-A0A7K2XLU3-F1
#
_entry.id   AF-A0A7K2XLU3-F1
#
_cell.length_a   1.000
_cell.length_b   1.000
_cell.length_c   1.000
_cell.angle_alpha   90.00
_cell.angle_beta   90.00
_cell.angle_gamma   90.00
#
_symmetry.space_group_name_H-M   'P 1'
#
loop_
_entity.id
_entity.type
_entity.pdbx_description
1 polymer ?
#
loop_
_entity_poly.entity_id
_entity_poly.type
_entity_poly.pdbx_seq_one_letter_code
_entity_poly.pdbx_strand_id
1 'polypeptide(L)'
;MGVTGPPGPVMDRDEVDRALARLGAEHKAVEDSLLALQDHAGRRLLEGAELTGTTRERWAVAERTITLLWTCFDVYTDALRGAREVRARRRWPGREELVELTDRLRGESVLVPGGAGEEALLSERFTLEGLVRRMNELYASSLDLVVTADAVWSALPARIDLLAAELGRTRSLAHSVGVRPGEHPAGDELEEITAELGLLRSQVITDPLAFWRPAAGSSAPGGGRPDTERYDRAALALEDVRREIEAVLAVRQDSEDRLLRLRDVLSRADRTL
;
A
#
# COMPACT_ATOMS: atom_id res chain seq x y z
N MET A 1 33.15 -8.75 -11.82
CA MET A 1 34.03 -9.23 -12.91
C MET A 1 33.15 -9.54 -14.11
N GLY A 2 32.75 -8.53 -14.87
CA GLY A 2 31.92 -8.70 -16.07
C GLY A 2 32.82 -8.93 -17.28
N VAL A 3 32.71 -10.10 -17.90
CA VAL A 3 33.35 -10.39 -19.19
C VAL A 3 32.60 -9.57 -20.24
N THR A 4 33.17 -8.44 -20.64
CA THR A 4 32.75 -7.72 -21.85
C THR A 4 33.15 -8.57 -23.04
N GLY A 5 32.19 -9.37 -23.56
CA GLY A 5 32.35 -10.00 -24.86
C GLY A 5 32.65 -8.95 -25.93
N PRO A 6 33.42 -9.29 -26.99
CA PRO A 6 33.74 -8.32 -28.03
C PRO A 6 32.46 -7.69 -28.59
N PRO A 7 32.46 -6.38 -28.87
CA PRO A 7 31.30 -5.73 -29.48
C PRO A 7 30.94 -6.52 -30.74
N GLY A 8 29.70 -7.00 -30.80
CA GLY A 8 29.19 -7.72 -31.97
C GLY A 8 29.40 -6.91 -33.25
N PRO A 9 29.28 -7.53 -34.44
CA PRO A 9 29.46 -6.82 -35.70
C PRO A 9 28.66 -5.51 -35.74
N VAL A 10 29.28 -4.48 -36.34
CA VAL A 10 28.68 -3.13 -36.52
C VAL A 10 27.30 -3.30 -37.13
N MET A 11 26.30 -2.67 -36.51
CA MET A 11 24.92 -2.79 -36.95
C MET A 11 24.75 -2.21 -38.35
N ASP A 12 23.95 -2.87 -39.17
CA ASP A 12 23.48 -2.27 -40.41
C ASP A 12 22.39 -1.22 -40.12
N ARG A 13 22.01 -0.47 -41.15
CA ARG A 13 20.98 0.58 -41.05
C ARG A 13 19.64 0.04 -40.56
N ASP A 14 19.20 -1.10 -41.08
CA ASP A 14 17.87 -1.66 -40.79
C ASP A 14 17.83 -2.25 -39.38
N GLU A 15 18.95 -2.79 -38.89
CA GLU A 15 19.16 -3.17 -37.50
C GLU A 15 19.10 -1.95 -36.57
N VAL A 16 19.75 -0.84 -36.93
CA VAL A 16 19.68 0.40 -36.14
C VAL A 16 18.25 0.94 -36.10
N ASP A 17 17.57 1.00 -37.24
CA ASP A 17 16.19 1.50 -37.33
C ASP A 17 15.24 0.63 -36.48
N ARG A 18 15.38 -0.69 -36.54
CA ARG A 18 14.62 -1.62 -35.69
C ARG A 18 14.94 -1.45 -34.20
N ALA A 19 16.20 -1.25 -33.84
CA ALA A 19 16.60 -1.04 -32.45
C ALA A 19 16.03 0.27 -31.89
N LEU A 20 16.11 1.37 -32.65
CA LEU A 20 15.54 2.66 -32.26
C LEU A 20 14.01 2.61 -32.17
N ALA A 21 13.34 1.87 -33.06
CA ALA A 21 11.90 1.66 -32.99
C ALA A 21 11.50 0.88 -31.72
N ARG A 22 12.20 -0.21 -31.40
CA ARG A 22 11.97 -1.00 -30.18
C ARG A 22 12.19 -0.16 -28.92
N LEU A 23 13.33 0.52 -28.81
CA LEU A 23 13.62 1.42 -27.69
C LEU A 23 12.62 2.56 -27.57
N GLY A 24 12.07 3.03 -28.69
CA GLY A 24 10.98 4.00 -28.69
C GLY A 24 9.68 3.47 -28.10
N ALA A 25 9.32 2.22 -28.39
CA ALA A 25 8.16 1.58 -27.79
C ALA A 25 8.38 1.31 -26.29
N GLU A 26 9.58 0.85 -25.91
CA GLU A 26 9.96 0.65 -24.50
C GLU A 26 9.93 1.97 -23.73
N HIS A 27 10.47 3.06 -24.29
CA HIS A 27 10.42 4.40 -23.72
C HIS A 27 8.98 4.83 -23.41
N LYS A 28 8.08 4.68 -24.38
CA LYS A 28 6.66 5.03 -24.22
C LYS A 28 5.99 4.19 -23.11
N ALA A 29 6.28 2.90 -23.06
CA ALA A 29 5.72 1.99 -22.05
C ALA A 29 6.22 2.34 -20.63
N VAL A 30 7.50 2.69 -20.49
CA VAL A 30 8.06 3.15 -19.21
C VAL A 30 7.42 4.49 -18.80
N GLU A 31 7.30 5.44 -19.72
CA GLU A 31 6.64 6.72 -19.48
C GLU A 31 5.20 6.53 -18.96
N ASP A 32 4.40 5.70 -19.64
CA ASP A 32 3.02 5.41 -19.21
C ASP A 32 2.98 4.78 -17.82
N SER A 33 3.93 3.89 -17.52
CA SER A 33 4.04 3.25 -16.20
C SER A 33 4.39 4.26 -15.10
N LEU A 34 5.30 5.20 -15.38
CA LEU A 34 5.69 6.25 -14.43
C LEU A 34 4.54 7.23 -14.15
N LEU A 35 3.79 7.62 -15.19
CA LEU A 35 2.60 8.45 -15.04
C LEU A 35 1.52 7.72 -14.23
N ALA A 36 1.31 6.42 -14.49
CA ALA A 36 0.38 5.61 -13.68
C ALA A 36 0.79 5.54 -12.20
N LEU A 37 2.09 5.45 -11.90
CA LEU A 37 2.59 5.50 -10.52
C LEU A 37 2.38 6.88 -9.88
N GLN A 38 2.57 7.96 -10.64
CA GLN A 38 2.32 9.33 -10.15
C GLN A 38 0.84 9.55 -9.84
N ASP A 39 -0.06 9.06 -10.70
CA ASP A 39 -1.51 9.23 -10.56
C ASP A 39 -2.17 8.21 -9.61
N HIS A 40 -1.39 7.31 -9.00
CA HIS A 40 -1.92 6.28 -8.12
C HIS A 40 -2.57 6.87 -6.86
N ALA A 41 -3.75 6.38 -6.50
CA ALA A 41 -4.52 6.88 -5.35
C ALA A 41 -3.75 6.75 -4.03
N GLY A 42 -3.22 5.56 -3.73
CA GLY A 42 -2.33 5.34 -2.57
C GLY A 42 -1.15 6.32 -2.47
N ARG A 43 -0.55 6.73 -3.59
CA ARG A 43 0.55 7.70 -3.58
C ARG A 43 0.07 9.08 -3.13
N ARG A 44 -1.02 9.58 -3.71
CA ARG A 44 -1.59 10.88 -3.30
C ARG A 44 -1.96 10.91 -1.83
N LEU A 45 -2.44 9.79 -1.30
CA LEU A 45 -2.76 9.66 0.13
C LEU A 45 -1.49 9.69 0.99
N LEU A 46 -0.42 9.00 0.58
CA LEU A 46 0.87 9.02 1.28
C LEU A 46 1.50 10.43 1.29
N GLU A 47 1.41 11.15 0.18
CA GLU A 47 1.94 12.53 0.08
C GLU A 47 1.15 13.54 0.93
N GLY A 48 -0.15 13.29 1.15
CA GLY A 48 -1.04 14.21 1.87
C GLY A 48 -1.26 13.90 3.35
N ALA A 49 -0.85 12.73 3.84
CA ALA A 49 -1.12 12.29 5.20
C ALA A 49 0.03 12.60 6.18
N GLU A 50 -0.30 12.83 7.45
CA GLU A 50 0.69 12.86 8.53
C GLU A 50 1.13 11.43 8.86
N LEU A 51 2.15 10.96 8.13
CA LEU A 51 2.65 9.59 8.25
C LEU A 51 3.47 9.39 9.54
N THR A 52 3.31 8.23 10.15
CA THR A 52 4.02 7.79 11.36
C THR A 52 4.60 6.39 11.20
N GLY A 53 5.42 5.97 12.17
CA GLY A 53 5.91 4.60 12.28
C GLY A 53 6.57 4.06 11.01
N THR A 54 6.22 2.82 10.65
CA THR A 54 6.82 2.08 9.53
C THR A 54 6.49 2.73 8.19
N THR A 55 5.27 3.27 8.04
CA THR A 55 4.86 3.93 6.80
C THR A 55 5.71 5.15 6.51
N ARG A 56 5.97 6.00 7.49
CA ARG A 56 6.83 7.18 7.32
C ARG A 56 8.26 6.80 6.89
N GLU A 57 8.85 5.82 7.57
CA GLU A 57 10.22 5.38 7.28
C GLU A 57 10.35 4.83 5.87
N ARG A 58 9.42 3.95 5.48
CA ARG A 58 9.42 3.35 4.14
C ARG A 58 9.05 4.35 3.05
N TRP A 59 8.13 5.27 3.31
CA TRP A 59 7.75 6.32 2.37
C TRP A 59 8.93 7.25 2.07
N ALA A 60 9.68 7.69 3.09
CA ALA A 60 10.85 8.54 2.88
C ALA A 60 11.92 7.88 2.00
N VAL A 61 12.09 6.55 2.09
CA VAL A 61 12.95 5.78 1.18
C VAL A 61 12.37 5.77 -0.22
N ALA A 62 11.08 5.46 -0.37
CA ALA A 62 10.40 5.43 -1.65
C ALA A 62 10.41 6.78 -2.37
N GLU A 63 10.28 7.91 -1.68
CA GLU A 63 10.40 9.25 -2.29
C GLU A 63 11.77 9.45 -2.96
N ARG A 64 12.85 9.03 -2.30
CA ARG A 64 14.19 9.07 -2.87
C ARG A 64 14.33 8.10 -4.06
N THR A 65 13.75 6.91 -3.95
CA THR A 65 13.72 5.92 -5.04
C THR A 65 12.96 6.43 -6.26
N ILE A 66 11.80 7.07 -6.06
CA ILE A 66 10.98 7.67 -7.12
C ILE A 66 11.75 8.83 -7.78
N THR A 67 12.43 9.66 -7.00
CA THR A 67 13.27 10.75 -7.53
C THR A 67 14.41 10.21 -8.40
N LEU A 68 15.08 9.14 -7.94
CA LEU A 68 16.12 8.47 -8.72
C LEU A 68 15.55 7.84 -10.00
N LEU A 69 14.35 7.25 -9.91
CA LEU A 69 13.68 6.65 -11.06
C LEU A 69 13.40 7.68 -12.16
N TRP A 70 12.89 8.87 -11.81
CA TRP A 70 12.73 9.96 -12.78
C TRP A 70 14.05 10.45 -13.36
N THR A 71 15.09 10.59 -12.52
CA THR A 71 16.44 10.93 -13.01
C THR A 71 16.95 9.91 -14.04
N CYS A 72 16.79 8.61 -13.76
CA CYS A 72 17.14 7.54 -14.70
C CYS A 72 16.36 7.64 -16.01
N PHE A 73 15.07 7.96 -15.93
CA PHE A 73 14.21 8.12 -17.10
C PHE A 73 14.59 9.32 -17.97
N ASP A 74 14.95 10.44 -17.36
CA ASP A 74 15.42 11.64 -18.07
C ASP A 74 16.73 11.34 -18.82
N VAL A 75 17.69 10.70 -18.14
CA VAL A 75 18.96 10.27 -18.73
C VAL A 75 18.74 9.29 -19.89
N TYR A 76 17.81 8.33 -19.74
CA TYR A 76 17.44 7.41 -20.81
C TYR A 76 16.81 8.13 -22.00
N THR A 77 15.93 9.10 -21.73
CA THR A 77 15.26 9.92 -22.76
C THR A 77 16.27 10.73 -23.57
N ASP A 78 17.26 11.35 -22.91
CA ASP A 78 18.32 12.12 -23.55
C ASP A 78 19.23 11.22 -24.40
N ALA A 79 19.61 10.04 -23.89
CA ALA A 79 20.41 9.08 -24.64
C ALA A 79 19.69 8.60 -25.91
N LEU A 80 18.39 8.30 -25.80
CA LEU A 80 17.57 7.90 -26.95
C LEU A 80 17.39 9.04 -27.96
N ARG A 81 17.21 10.28 -27.49
CA ARG A 81 17.14 11.48 -28.35
C ARG A 81 18.46 11.66 -29.11
N GLY A 82 19.60 11.61 -28.43
CA GLY A 82 20.92 11.72 -29.05
C GLY A 82 21.17 10.64 -30.11
N ALA A 83 20.78 9.39 -29.85
CA ALA A 83 20.89 8.31 -30.84
C ALA A 83 20.01 8.57 -32.09
N ARG A 84 18.78 9.06 -31.91
CA ARG A 84 17.88 9.45 -33.02
C ARG A 84 18.43 10.61 -33.83
N GLU A 85 19.01 11.62 -33.17
CA GLU A 85 19.64 12.76 -33.84
C GLU A 85 20.79 12.31 -34.73
N VAL A 86 21.70 11.46 -34.23
CA VAL A 86 22.80 10.91 -35.02
C VAL A 86 22.29 10.14 -36.23
N ARG A 87 21.25 9.32 -36.05
CA ARG A 87 20.60 8.59 -37.14
C ARG A 87 19.93 9.52 -38.17
N ALA A 88 19.41 10.67 -37.74
CA ALA A 88 18.71 11.64 -38.60
C ALA A 88 19.65 12.57 -39.39
N ARG A 89 20.93 12.69 -39.00
CA ARG A 89 21.92 13.55 -39.67
C ARG A 89 22.04 13.30 -41.18
N ARG A 90 21.93 12.04 -41.60
CA ARG A 90 22.07 11.64 -43.01
C ARG A 90 21.03 10.61 -43.41
N ARG A 91 20.53 10.73 -44.64
CA ARG A 91 19.62 9.73 -45.25
C ARG A 91 20.28 8.35 -45.37
N TRP A 92 21.61 8.32 -45.54
CA TRP A 92 22.44 7.13 -45.62
C TRP A 92 23.63 7.31 -44.67
N PRO A 93 23.58 6.73 -43.46
CA PRO A 93 24.71 6.74 -42.54
C PRO A 93 25.90 6.00 -43.15
N GLY A 94 27.10 6.59 -43.05
CA GLY A 94 28.35 5.93 -43.37
C GLY A 94 28.80 5.00 -42.24
N ARG A 95 29.96 4.37 -42.45
CA ARG A 95 30.50 3.38 -41.49
C ARG A 95 30.82 3.99 -40.13
N GLU A 96 31.32 5.23 -40.09
CA GLU A 96 31.64 5.93 -38.84
C GLU A 96 30.37 6.20 -38.02
N GLU A 97 29.29 6.67 -38.66
CA GLU A 97 28.02 6.90 -37.97
C GLU A 97 27.38 5.58 -37.49
N LEU A 98 27.51 4.49 -38.25
CA LEU A 98 27.01 3.16 -37.84
C LEU A 98 27.80 2.58 -36.65
N VAL A 99 29.12 2.82 -36.59
CA VAL A 99 29.93 2.46 -35.40
C VAL A 99 29.48 3.28 -34.19
N GLU A 100 29.36 4.60 -34.35
CA GLU A 100 28.89 5.50 -33.27
C GLU A 100 27.50 5.08 -32.76
N LEU A 101 26.57 4.71 -33.66
CA LEU A 101 25.25 4.23 -33.31
C LEU A 101 25.28 2.85 -32.63
N THR A 102 26.14 1.94 -33.10
CA THR A 102 26.30 0.62 -32.48
C THR A 102 26.82 0.75 -31.05
N ASP A 103 27.82 1.60 -30.82
CA ASP A 103 28.40 1.84 -29.50
C ASP A 103 27.41 2.49 -28.54
N ARG A 104 26.59 3.45 -29.01
CA ARG A 104 25.53 4.04 -28.16
C ARG A 104 24.42 3.04 -27.83
N LEU A 105 24.02 2.20 -28.78
CA LEU A 105 22.90 1.28 -28.62
C LEU A 105 23.25 0.01 -27.85
N ARG A 106 24.48 -0.50 -27.98
CA ARG A 106 24.93 -1.75 -27.35
C ARG A 106 25.97 -1.54 -26.24
N GLY A 107 26.68 -0.42 -26.24
CA GLY A 107 27.73 -0.12 -25.25
C GLY A 107 27.21 0.54 -23.97
N GLU A 108 28.11 0.63 -22.98
CA GLU A 108 27.90 1.33 -21.72
C GLU A 108 28.06 2.85 -21.91
N SER A 109 27.11 3.46 -22.61
CA SER A 109 27.19 4.87 -23.01
C SER A 109 26.48 5.83 -22.05
N VAL A 110 25.71 5.29 -21.09
CA VAL A 110 24.82 6.08 -20.25
C VAL A 110 25.41 6.23 -18.84
N LEU A 111 25.61 7.47 -18.41
CA LEU A 111 26.09 7.80 -17.07
C LEU A 111 24.93 8.23 -16.20
N VAL A 112 24.69 7.52 -15.11
CA VAL A 112 23.69 7.88 -14.11
C VAL A 112 24.44 8.29 -12.84
N PRO A 113 24.14 9.46 -12.24
CA PRO A 113 24.69 9.80 -10.94
C PRO A 113 24.27 8.73 -9.92
N GLY A 114 25.22 8.21 -9.14
CA GLY A 114 24.94 7.17 -8.16
C GLY A 114 23.90 7.64 -7.16
N GLY A 115 22.85 6.83 -6.95
CA GLY A 115 21.68 7.21 -6.17
C GLY A 115 21.48 6.38 -4.90
N ALA A 116 21.26 7.10 -3.80
CA ALA A 116 20.67 6.71 -2.51
C ALA A 116 21.22 5.44 -1.81
N GLY A 117 22.53 5.38 -1.57
CA GLY A 117 23.15 4.45 -0.62
C GLY A 117 24.47 5.00 -0.07
N GLU A 118 24.84 4.64 1.16
CA GLU A 118 26.09 5.09 1.82
C GLU A 118 27.38 4.63 1.08
N GLU A 119 27.26 3.72 0.13
CA GLU A 119 28.37 3.16 -0.67
C GLU A 119 28.23 3.41 -2.18
N ALA A 120 27.36 4.34 -2.62
CA ALA A 120 27.12 4.57 -4.03
C ALA A 120 28.36 5.17 -4.74
N LEU A 121 28.80 4.53 -5.83
CA LEU A 121 29.78 5.11 -6.76
C LEU A 121 29.28 6.49 -7.22
N LEU A 122 30.17 7.48 -7.31
CA LEU A 122 29.80 8.86 -7.70
C LEU A 122 29.06 8.93 -9.05
N SER A 123 29.28 7.95 -9.94
CA SER A 123 28.50 7.73 -11.16
C SER A 123 28.63 6.27 -11.61
N GLU A 124 27.54 5.68 -12.07
CA GLU A 124 27.49 4.32 -12.62
C GLU A 124 27.27 4.38 -14.15
N ARG A 125 27.92 3.45 -14.88
CA ARG A 125 27.74 3.32 -16.32
C ARG A 125 26.77 2.20 -16.62
N PHE A 126 25.80 2.48 -17.49
CA PHE A 126 24.81 1.52 -17.92
C PHE A 126 24.76 1.43 -19.45
N THR A 127 24.43 0.24 -19.94
CA THR A 127 23.81 0.10 -21.26
C THR A 127 22.36 0.59 -21.19
N LEU A 128 21.74 0.92 -22.34
CA LEU A 128 20.33 1.31 -22.37
C LEU A 128 19.42 0.23 -21.77
N GLU A 129 19.66 -1.04 -22.10
CA GLU A 129 18.93 -2.18 -21.54
C GLU A 129 19.15 -2.33 -20.02
N GLY A 130 20.40 -2.16 -19.58
CA GLY A 130 20.74 -2.19 -18.16
C GLY A 130 20.04 -1.09 -17.35
N LEU A 131 19.91 0.11 -17.94
CA LEU A 131 19.18 1.22 -17.34
C LEU A 131 17.68 0.93 -17.26
N VAL A 132 17.07 0.36 -18.29
CA VAL A 132 15.66 -0.06 -18.25
C VAL A 132 15.42 -1.11 -17.16
N ARG A 133 16.29 -2.11 -17.04
CA ARG A 133 16.19 -3.10 -15.96
C ARG A 133 16.27 -2.43 -14.59
N ARG A 134 17.21 -1.51 -14.40
CA ARG A 134 17.34 -0.74 -13.15
C ARG A 134 16.10 0.09 -12.86
N MET A 135 15.53 0.77 -13.87
CA MET A 135 14.27 1.51 -13.73
C MET A 135 13.12 0.59 -13.31
N ASN A 136 13.01 -0.60 -13.91
CA ASN A 136 11.97 -1.57 -13.55
C ASN A 136 12.09 -2.06 -12.10
N GLU A 137 13.31 -2.25 -11.59
CA GLU A 137 13.55 -2.59 -10.18
C GLU A 137 13.10 -1.47 -9.23
N LEU A 138 13.49 -0.22 -9.53
CA LEU A 138 13.09 0.96 -8.74
C LEU A 138 11.57 1.18 -8.78
N TYR A 139 10.97 0.98 -9.96
CA TYR A 139 9.54 1.06 -10.18
C TYR A 139 8.78 0.01 -9.37
N ALA A 140 9.18 -1.26 -9.45
CA ALA A 140 8.52 -2.35 -8.74
C ALA A 140 8.56 -2.14 -7.22
N SER A 141 9.71 -1.70 -6.68
CA SER A 141 9.86 -1.38 -5.25
C SER A 141 8.96 -0.22 -4.81
N SER A 142 8.89 0.83 -5.62
CA SER A 142 8.04 2.01 -5.32
C SER A 142 6.55 1.67 -5.43
N LEU A 143 6.17 0.92 -6.46
CA LEU A 143 4.80 0.49 -6.69
C LEU A 143 4.31 -0.46 -5.58
N ASP A 144 5.15 -1.38 -5.11
CA ASP A 144 4.81 -2.31 -4.04
C ASP A 144 4.34 -1.59 -2.77
N LEU A 145 5.07 -0.55 -2.36
CA LEU A 145 4.69 0.26 -1.20
C LEU A 145 3.37 0.98 -1.42
N VAL A 146 3.21 1.63 -2.57
CA VAL A 146 2.02 2.43 -2.90
C VAL A 146 0.77 1.55 -2.96
N VAL A 147 0.85 0.39 -3.63
CA VAL A 147 -0.25 -0.58 -3.72
C VAL A 147 -0.56 -1.18 -2.35
N THR A 148 0.46 -1.45 -1.53
CA THR A 148 0.27 -1.97 -0.19
C THR A 148 -0.50 -0.99 0.69
N ALA A 149 -0.11 0.28 0.72
CA ALA A 149 -0.81 1.31 1.48
C ALA A 149 -2.25 1.50 0.98
N ASP A 150 -2.45 1.53 -0.33
CA ASP A 150 -3.76 1.62 -0.98
C ASP A 150 -4.68 0.46 -0.58
N ALA A 151 -4.17 -0.77 -0.57
CA ALA A 151 -4.94 -1.95 -0.19
C ALA A 151 -5.40 -1.91 1.27
N VAL A 152 -4.54 -1.43 2.17
CA VAL A 152 -4.89 -1.26 3.59
C VAL A 152 -5.96 -0.17 3.77
N TRP A 153 -5.75 1.01 3.19
CA TRP A 153 -6.71 2.12 3.29
C TRP A 153 -8.02 1.87 2.55
N SER A 154 -8.03 1.01 1.54
CA SER A 154 -9.28 0.60 0.88
C SER A 154 -10.08 -0.40 1.71
N ALA A 155 -9.43 -1.22 2.55
CA ALA A 155 -10.09 -2.32 3.26
C ALA A 155 -10.45 -2.00 4.71
N LEU A 156 -9.52 -1.45 5.48
CA LEU A 156 -9.65 -1.37 6.94
C LEU A 156 -10.57 -0.25 7.46
N PRO A 157 -10.63 0.96 6.86
CA PRO A 157 -11.54 2.02 7.33
C PRO A 157 -13.01 1.60 7.34
N ALA A 158 -13.50 0.98 6.26
CA ALA A 158 -14.88 0.49 6.20
C ALA A 158 -15.16 -0.56 7.28
N ARG A 159 -14.18 -1.42 7.58
CA ARG A 159 -14.30 -2.42 8.64
C ARG A 159 -14.37 -1.78 10.03
N ILE A 160 -13.60 -0.74 10.29
CA ILE A 160 -13.65 0.03 11.54
C ILE A 160 -15.02 0.67 11.71
N ASP A 161 -15.55 1.29 10.66
CA ASP A 161 -16.83 1.97 10.74
C ASP A 161 -17.98 0.99 11.05
N LEU A 162 -17.94 -0.23 10.48
CA LEU A 162 -18.90 -1.29 10.81
C LEU A 162 -18.80 -1.72 12.29
N LEU A 163 -17.58 -1.93 12.79
CA LEU A 163 -17.35 -2.32 14.20
C LEU A 163 -17.75 -1.20 15.16
N ALA A 164 -17.45 0.05 14.83
CA ALA A 164 -17.83 1.21 15.63
C ALA A 164 -19.36 1.37 15.68
N ALA A 165 -20.06 1.10 14.57
CA ALA A 165 -21.51 1.12 14.54
C ALA A 165 -22.13 0.02 15.41
N GLU A 166 -21.57 -1.20 15.39
CA GLU A 166 -22.00 -2.29 16.27
C GLU A 166 -21.73 -1.95 17.74
N LEU A 167 -20.54 -1.43 18.05
CA LEU A 167 -20.19 -0.97 19.39
C LEU A 167 -21.18 0.07 19.91
N GLY A 168 -21.59 1.03 19.06
CA GLY A 168 -22.60 2.03 19.41
C GLY A 168 -23.97 1.43 19.74
N ARG A 169 -24.39 0.39 19.01
CA ARG A 169 -25.63 -0.36 19.31
C ARG A 169 -25.52 -1.10 20.64
N THR A 170 -24.43 -1.83 20.86
CA THR A 170 -24.21 -2.59 22.10
C THR A 170 -24.11 -1.67 23.32
N ARG A 171 -23.45 -0.52 23.20
CA ARG A 171 -23.41 0.51 24.27
C ARG A 171 -24.80 1.05 24.59
N SER A 172 -25.63 1.27 23.58
CA SER A 172 -27.01 1.74 23.78
C SER A 172 -27.86 0.68 24.51
N LEU A 173 -27.68 -0.59 24.15
CA LEU A 173 -28.33 -1.71 24.82
C LEU A 173 -27.86 -1.83 26.28
N ALA A 174 -26.54 -1.84 26.51
CA ALA A 174 -25.94 -1.82 27.86
C ALA A 174 -26.52 -0.69 28.70
N HIS A 175 -26.62 0.50 28.11
CA HIS A 175 -27.17 1.66 28.79
C HIS A 175 -28.61 1.43 29.27
N SER A 176 -29.45 0.85 28.42
CA SER A 176 -30.87 0.58 28.70
C SER A 176 -31.09 -0.47 29.81
N VAL A 177 -30.18 -1.44 29.93
CA VAL A 177 -30.27 -2.50 30.95
C VAL A 177 -29.58 -2.15 32.27
N GLY A 178 -28.92 -0.99 32.35
CA GLY A 178 -28.22 -0.56 33.56
C GLY A 178 -26.78 -1.06 33.66
N VAL A 179 -26.22 -1.66 32.62
CA VAL A 179 -24.79 -1.99 32.56
C VAL A 179 -24.01 -0.68 32.40
N ARG A 180 -23.10 -0.41 33.33
CA ARG A 180 -22.27 0.81 33.38
C ARG A 180 -20.81 0.43 33.66
N PRO A 181 -19.84 1.17 33.11
CA PRO A 181 -18.44 1.04 33.50
C PRO A 181 -18.26 1.25 35.01
N GLY A 182 -17.41 0.45 35.64
CA GLY A 182 -17.14 0.42 37.08
C GLY A 182 -18.20 -0.27 37.94
N GLU A 183 -19.39 -0.52 37.39
CA GLU A 183 -20.49 -1.21 38.09
C GLU A 183 -20.70 -2.63 37.59
N HIS A 184 -20.35 -2.91 36.32
CA HIS A 184 -20.52 -4.22 35.70
C HIS A 184 -19.34 -4.53 34.77
N PRO A 185 -18.76 -5.76 34.79
CA PRO A 185 -17.61 -6.15 33.95
C PRO A 185 -17.82 -5.89 32.46
N ALA A 186 -18.96 -6.29 31.90
CA ALA A 186 -19.32 -5.96 30.51
C ALA A 186 -19.29 -4.45 30.17
N GLY A 187 -19.52 -3.58 31.15
CA GLY A 187 -19.39 -2.12 30.96
C GLY A 187 -17.92 -1.68 30.85
N ASP A 188 -17.02 -2.29 31.63
CA ASP A 188 -15.58 -2.04 31.56
C ASP A 188 -15.00 -2.56 30.24
N GLU A 189 -15.39 -3.78 29.84
CA GLU A 189 -14.98 -4.38 28.57
C GLU A 189 -15.42 -3.54 27.36
N LEU A 190 -16.62 -2.93 27.40
CA LEU A 190 -17.06 -2.00 26.35
C LEU A 190 -16.16 -0.77 26.24
N GLU A 191 -15.69 -0.22 27.37
CA GLU A 191 -14.76 0.93 27.35
C GLU A 191 -13.38 0.52 26.81
N GLU A 192 -12.89 -0.67 27.18
CA GLU A 192 -11.64 -1.21 26.63
C GLU A 192 -11.71 -1.41 25.11
N ILE A 193 -12.79 -2.03 24.60
CA ILE A 193 -13.02 -2.21 23.16
C ILE A 193 -13.15 -0.85 22.46
N THR A 194 -13.82 0.13 23.09
CA THR A 194 -13.94 1.49 22.56
C THR A 194 -12.56 2.13 22.38
N ALA A 195 -11.70 2.03 23.40
CA ALA A 195 -10.34 2.54 23.35
C ALA A 195 -9.50 1.82 22.28
N GLU A 196 -9.59 0.50 22.18
CA GLU A 196 -8.87 -0.29 21.17
C GLU A 196 -9.29 0.10 19.74
N LEU A 197 -10.59 0.21 19.45
CA LEU A 197 -11.07 0.61 18.12
C LEU A 197 -10.65 2.05 17.77
N GLY A 198 -10.62 2.96 18.76
CA GLY A 198 -10.12 4.32 18.59
C GLY A 198 -8.63 4.34 18.23
N LEU A 199 -7.82 3.53 18.91
CA LEU A 199 -6.39 3.37 18.61
C LEU A 199 -6.15 2.73 17.24
N LEU A 200 -6.92 1.69 16.88
CA LEU A 200 -6.84 1.07 15.57
C LEU A 200 -7.17 2.07 14.45
N ARG A 201 -8.20 2.92 14.65
CA ARG A 201 -8.57 3.95 13.68
C ARG A 201 -7.46 4.97 13.46
N SER A 202 -6.87 5.50 14.54
CA SER A 202 -5.78 6.48 14.40
C SER A 202 -4.55 5.85 13.75
N GLN A 203 -4.15 4.65 14.19
CA GLN A 203 -2.99 3.94 13.65
C GLN A 203 -3.15 3.59 12.17
N VAL A 204 -4.32 3.12 11.73
CA VAL A 204 -4.49 2.73 10.32
C VAL A 204 -4.40 3.92 9.37
N ILE A 205 -4.82 5.11 9.84
CA ILE A 205 -4.76 6.35 9.06
C ILE A 205 -3.32 6.84 8.94
N THR A 206 -2.54 6.79 10.03
CA THR A 206 -1.17 7.36 10.04
C THR A 206 -0.07 6.36 9.73
N ASP A 207 -0.32 5.05 9.88
CA ASP A 207 0.64 3.97 9.64
C ASP A 207 -0.02 2.72 9.02
N PRO A 208 -0.55 2.80 7.79
CA PRO A 208 -1.16 1.66 7.10
C PRO A 208 -0.23 0.47 6.91
N LEU A 209 1.07 0.68 6.67
CA LEU A 209 2.01 -0.42 6.42
C LEU A 209 2.23 -1.31 7.65
N ALA A 210 1.96 -0.83 8.87
CA ALA A 210 1.95 -1.65 10.08
C ALA A 210 0.83 -2.72 10.07
N PHE A 211 -0.19 -2.54 9.23
CA PHE A 211 -1.31 -3.47 9.05
C PHE A 211 -1.17 -4.30 7.78
N TRP A 212 0.05 -4.56 7.30
CA TRP A 212 0.27 -5.40 6.14
C TRP A 212 0.94 -6.72 6.48
N ARG A 213 0.43 -7.80 5.87
CA ARG A 213 1.06 -9.13 5.90
C ARG A 213 1.54 -9.52 4.52
N PRO A 214 2.86 -9.53 4.28
CA PRO A 214 3.42 -10.01 3.04
C PRO A 214 3.04 -11.48 2.78
N ALA A 215 2.73 -11.81 1.53
CA ALA A 215 2.51 -13.19 1.12
C ALA A 215 3.87 -13.88 0.93
N ALA A 216 4.09 -15.00 1.62
CA ALA A 216 5.31 -15.78 1.45
C ALA A 216 5.45 -16.28 0.00
N GLY A 217 6.56 -15.94 -0.65
CA GLY A 217 6.89 -16.43 -2.00
C GLY A 217 6.27 -15.65 -3.16
N SER A 218 5.56 -14.54 -2.93
CA SER A 218 5.14 -13.65 -4.01
C SER A 218 6.22 -12.60 -4.31
N SER A 219 6.62 -12.50 -5.57
CA SER A 219 7.45 -11.39 -6.07
C SER A 219 6.63 -10.31 -6.77
N ALA A 220 5.31 -10.47 -6.85
CA ALA A 220 4.43 -9.46 -7.44
C ALA A 220 4.27 -8.27 -6.48
N PRO A 221 4.30 -7.02 -6.98
CA PRO A 221 3.98 -5.83 -6.19
C PRO A 221 2.61 -5.96 -5.52
N GLY A 222 2.51 -5.60 -4.23
CA GLY A 222 1.30 -5.77 -3.44
C GLY A 222 1.02 -7.23 -3.06
N GLY A 223 2.04 -8.11 -3.12
CA GLY A 223 1.93 -9.50 -2.72
C GLY A 223 1.70 -9.64 -1.21
N GLY A 224 0.44 -9.74 -0.79
CA GLY A 224 0.07 -9.84 0.62
C GLY A 224 -1.40 -9.57 0.88
N ARG A 225 -1.72 -9.29 2.14
CA ARG A 225 -3.08 -8.90 2.57
C ARG A 225 -3.03 -7.97 3.78
N PRO A 226 -4.05 -7.13 3.98
CA PRO A 226 -4.22 -6.40 5.22
C PRO A 226 -4.31 -7.35 6.42
N ASP A 227 -3.65 -6.99 7.52
CA ASP A 227 -3.73 -7.67 8.80
C ASP A 227 -5.05 -7.32 9.49
N THR A 228 -5.92 -8.32 9.64
CA THR A 228 -7.22 -8.16 10.29
C THR A 228 -7.25 -8.73 11.71
N GLU A 229 -6.18 -9.34 12.25
CA GLU A 229 -6.28 -10.13 13.48
C GLU A 229 -6.76 -9.33 14.69
N ARG A 230 -6.29 -8.08 14.84
CA ARG A 230 -6.74 -7.19 15.93
C ARG A 230 -8.21 -6.81 15.76
N TYR A 231 -8.66 -6.61 14.52
CA TYR A 231 -10.06 -6.34 14.21
C TYR A 231 -10.96 -7.55 14.44
N ASP A 232 -10.47 -8.75 14.08
CA ASP A 232 -11.17 -10.01 14.31
C ASP A 232 -11.31 -10.26 15.83
N ARG A 233 -10.26 -9.99 16.61
CA ARG A 233 -10.30 -10.10 18.08
C ARG A 233 -11.28 -9.10 18.70
N ALA A 234 -11.22 -7.83 18.31
CA ALA A 234 -12.15 -6.81 18.80
C ALA A 234 -13.61 -7.15 18.44
N ALA A 235 -13.85 -7.71 17.24
CA ALA A 235 -15.17 -8.16 16.82
C ALA A 235 -15.70 -9.31 17.70
N LEU A 236 -14.86 -10.30 18.00
CA LEU A 236 -15.22 -11.41 18.88
C LEU A 236 -15.49 -10.94 20.31
N ALA A 237 -14.63 -10.09 20.86
CA ALA A 237 -14.83 -9.51 22.19
C ALA A 237 -16.15 -8.73 22.28
N LEU A 238 -16.45 -7.92 21.27
CA LEU A 238 -17.72 -7.17 21.21
C LEU A 238 -18.95 -8.08 21.14
N GLU A 239 -18.85 -9.17 20.38
CA GLU A 239 -19.92 -10.17 20.27
C GLU A 239 -20.15 -10.92 21.60
N ASP A 240 -19.08 -11.26 22.32
CA ASP A 240 -19.20 -11.91 23.63
C ASP A 240 -19.83 -10.96 24.65
N VAL A 241 -19.37 -9.71 24.72
CA VAL A 241 -19.96 -8.67 25.58
C VAL A 241 -21.43 -8.43 25.25
N ARG A 242 -21.80 -8.42 23.96
CA ARG A 242 -23.20 -8.28 23.54
C ARG A 242 -24.06 -9.43 24.10
N ARG A 243 -23.57 -10.67 24.05
CA ARG A 243 -24.28 -11.83 24.60
C ARG A 243 -24.46 -11.74 26.12
N GLU A 244 -23.46 -11.24 26.84
CA GLU A 244 -23.58 -11.02 28.28
C GLU A 244 -24.66 -9.98 28.61
N ILE A 245 -24.67 -8.86 27.89
CA ILE A 245 -25.69 -7.81 28.06
C ILE A 245 -27.10 -8.34 27.74
N GLU A 246 -27.24 -9.17 26.70
CA GLU A 246 -28.50 -9.82 26.36
C GLU A 246 -28.96 -10.80 27.45
N ALA A 247 -28.04 -11.52 28.08
CA ALA A 247 -28.36 -12.37 29.22
C ALA A 247 -28.85 -11.53 30.42
N VAL A 248 -28.23 -10.39 30.71
CA VAL A 248 -28.69 -9.44 31.73
C VAL A 248 -30.09 -8.92 31.41
N LEU A 249 -30.35 -8.55 30.16
CA LEU A 249 -31.68 -8.13 29.71
C LEU A 249 -32.73 -9.22 29.97
N ALA A 250 -32.42 -10.47 29.60
CA ALA A 250 -33.34 -11.59 29.76
C ALA A 250 -33.67 -11.86 31.23
N VAL A 251 -32.67 -11.81 32.12
CA VAL A 251 -32.87 -11.96 33.57
C VAL A 251 -33.75 -10.85 34.15
N ARG A 252 -33.54 -9.61 33.69
CA ARG A 252 -34.38 -8.48 34.11
C ARG A 252 -35.83 -8.64 33.66
N GLN A 253 -36.06 -9.02 32.40
CA GLN A 253 -37.40 -9.25 31.86
C GLN A 253 -38.13 -10.38 32.61
N ASP A 254 -37.46 -11.51 32.87
CA ASP A 254 -38.05 -12.59 33.67
C ASP A 254 -38.39 -12.16 35.10
N SER A 255 -37.54 -11.32 35.71
CA SER A 255 -37.79 -10.76 37.04
C SER A 255 -39.00 -9.83 37.05
N GLU A 256 -39.13 -8.96 36.05
CA GLU A 256 -40.28 -8.07 35.87
C GLU A 256 -41.58 -8.89 35.69
N ASP A 257 -41.56 -9.94 34.86
CA ASP A 257 -42.69 -10.85 34.66
C ASP A 257 -43.11 -11.59 35.94
N ARG A 258 -42.13 -11.98 36.77
CA ARG A 258 -42.42 -12.62 38.07
C ARG A 258 -43.05 -11.64 39.04
N LEU A 259 -42.58 -10.39 39.09
CA LEU A 259 -43.16 -9.34 39.93
C LEU A 259 -44.60 -9.02 39.52
N LEU A 260 -44.89 -8.94 38.21
CA LEU A 260 -46.25 -8.76 37.69
C LEU A 260 -47.16 -9.90 38.14
N ARG A 261 -46.72 -11.16 37.99
CA ARG A 261 -47.47 -12.34 38.45
C ARG A 261 -47.72 -12.33 39.95
N LEU A 262 -46.73 -11.95 40.75
CA LEU A 262 -46.87 -11.85 42.21
C LEU A 262 -47.89 -10.78 42.61
N ARG A 263 -47.84 -9.60 41.98
CA ARG A 263 -48.83 -8.54 42.18
C ARG A 263 -50.25 -9.00 41.86
N ASP A 264 -50.42 -9.76 40.77
CA ASP A 264 -51.74 -10.27 40.37
C ASP A 264 -52.27 -11.34 41.33
N VAL A 265 -51.38 -12.15 41.93
CA VAL A 265 -51.74 -13.08 43.01
C VAL A 265 -52.16 -12.32 44.27
N LEU A 266 -51.37 -11.33 44.71
CA LEU A 266 -51.70 -10.51 45.88
C LEU A 266 -53.03 -9.77 45.70
N SER A 267 -53.26 -9.18 44.52
CA SER A 267 -54.51 -8.48 44.21
C SER A 267 -55.73 -9.41 44.21
N ARG A 268 -55.55 -10.69 43.87
CA ARG A 268 -56.62 -11.69 43.98
C ARG A 268 -56.88 -12.08 45.43
N ALA A 269 -55.82 -12.30 46.22
CA ALA A 269 -55.96 -12.63 47.63
C ALA A 269 -56.68 -11.51 48.42
N ASP A 270 -56.35 -10.26 48.13
CA ASP A 270 -56.98 -9.07 48.75
C ASP A 270 -58.47 -8.94 48.42
N ARG A 271 -58.91 -9.37 47.22
CA ARG A 271 -60.33 -9.38 46.84
C ARG A 271 -61.13 -10.54 47.45
N THR A 272 -60.45 -11.56 47.96
CA THR A 272 -61.08 -12.75 48.55
C THR A 272 -61.16 -12.72 50.08
N LEU A 273 -60.59 -11.68 50.70
CA LEU A 273 -60.73 -11.35 52.12
C LEU A 273 -61.80 -10.27 52.31
#